data_AF-A8FRQ0-F1
#
_entry.id   AF-A8FRQ0-F1
#
_cell.length_a   1.000
_cell.length_b   1.000
_cell.length_c   1.000
_cell.angle_alpha   90.00
_cell.angle_beta   90.00
_cell.angle_gamma   90.00
#
_symmetry.space_group_name_H-M   'P 1'
#
loop_
_entity.id
_entity.type
_entity.pdbx_description
1 polymer ?
#
loop_
_entity_poly.entity_id
_entity_poly.type
_entity_poly.pdbx_seq_one_letter_code
_entity_poly.pdbx_strand_id
1 'polypeptide(L)' 'MGPFEVMAIAIVAVFGVKAYKEFNHRKTSVDTSEVDALKGELVKLQERVATLETIVTDKSYQLGEQIDRL' A
#
# COMPACT_ATOMS: atom_id res chain seq x y z
N MET A 1 20.76 24.43 37.95
CA MET A 1 20.12 24.51 36.63
C MET A 1 19.02 25.54 36.71
N GLY A 2 19.25 26.73 36.16
CA GLY A 2 18.25 27.81 36.16
C GLY A 2 17.11 27.55 35.18
N PRO A 3 15.96 28.23 35.31
CA PRO A 3 14.81 28.03 34.41
C PRO A 3 15.15 28.32 32.94
N PHE A 4 16.12 29.21 32.67
CA PHE A 4 16.61 29.51 31.32
C PHE A 4 17.35 28.33 30.67
N GLU A 5 18.17 27.59 31.42
CA GLU A 5 18.92 26.44 30.91
C GLU A 5 17.97 25.29 30.54
N VAL A 6 16.94 25.06 31.35
CA VAL A 6 15.91 24.04 31.08
C VAL A 6 15.12 24.38 29.81
N MET A 7 14.81 25.66 29.58
CA MET A 7 14.12 26.13 28.36
C MET A 7 14.99 25.96 27.11
N ALA A 8 16.29 26.27 27.20
CA ALA A 8 17.21 26.09 26.08
C ALA A 8 17.34 24.61 25.66
N ILE A 9 17.45 23.70 26.64
CA ILE A 9 17.52 22.26 26.40
C ILE A 9 16.22 21.75 25.76
N ALA A 10 15.06 22.22 26.23
CA ALA A 10 13.77 21.84 25.66
C ALA A 10 13.64 22.25 24.18
N ILE A 11 14.09 23.45 23.82
CA ILE A 11 14.09 23.94 22.44
C ILE A 11 15.01 23.07 21.57
N VAL A 12 16.25 22.84 22.00
CA VAL A 12 17.22 22.02 21.24
C VAL A 12 16.72 20.58 21.07
N ALA A 13 16.07 20.00 22.07
CA ALA A 13 15.48 18.67 21.97
C ALA A 13 14.35 18.61 20.93
N VAL A 14 13.44 19.59 20.91
CA VAL A 14 12.35 19.66 19.93
C VAL A 14 12.88 19.84 18.50
N PHE A 15 13.86 20.73 18.32
CA PHE A 15 14.48 20.94 17.01
C PHE A 15 15.31 19.72 16.56
N GLY A 16 16.04 19.09 17.47
CA GLY A 16 16.82 17.87 17.19
C GLY A 16 15.94 16.70 16.74
N VAL A 17 14.80 16.47 17.40
CA VAL A 17 13.84 15.43 17.00
C VAL A 17 13.23 15.73 15.62
N LYS A 18 12.88 16.99 15.32
CA LYS A 18 12.37 17.36 14.00
C LYS A 18 13.42 17.19 12.90
N ALA A 19 14.66 17.61 13.15
CA ALA A 19 15.76 17.45 12.21
C ALA A 19 16.10 15.97 11.97
N TYR A 20 16.12 15.16 13.02
CA TYR A 20 16.33 13.71 12.91
C TYR A 20 15.20 13.03 12.16
N LYS A 21 13.94 13.41 12.43
CA LYS A 21 12.77 12.89 11.72
C LYS A 21 12.81 13.24 10.24
N GLU A 22 13.10 14.49 9.89
CA GLU A 22 13.23 14.97 8.51
C GLU A 22 14.37 14.26 7.78
N PHE A 23 15.53 14.11 8.41
CA PHE A 23 16.67 13.40 7.83
C PHE A 23 16.40 11.90 7.65
N ASN A 24 15.72 11.27 8.61
CA ASN A 24 15.30 9.87 8.50
C ASN A 24 14.20 9.68 7.44
N HIS A 25 13.28 10.64 7.29
CA HIS A 25 12.25 10.60 6.25
C HIS A 25 12.85 10.75 4.84
N ARG A 26 13.90 11.57 4.68
CA ARG A 26 14.65 11.68 3.41
C ARG A 26 15.44 10.42 3.06
N LYS A 27 15.94 9.66 4.06
CA LYS A 27 16.50 8.31 3.84
C LYS A 27 15.43 7.24 3.59
N THR A 28 14.19 7.51 4.03
CA THR A 28 12.99 6.68 3.81
C THR A 28 12.19 7.17 2.61
N SER A 29 12.80 7.87 1.65
CA SER A 29 12.36 7.73 0.25
C SER A 29 12.78 6.33 -0.21
N VAL A 30 12.19 5.31 0.42
CA VAL A 30 12.08 3.99 -0.17
C VAL A 30 11.49 4.24 -1.55
N ASP A 31 12.13 3.72 -2.57
CA ASP A 31 11.71 3.87 -3.96
C ASP A 31 10.29 3.31 -4.11
N THR A 32 9.28 4.15 -3.88
CA THR A 32 7.87 3.74 -3.91
C THR A 32 7.43 3.43 -5.32
N SER A 33 8.26 3.73 -6.32
CA SER A 33 8.02 3.38 -7.72
C SER A 33 7.88 1.86 -7.90
N GLU A 34 8.70 1.06 -7.22
CA GLU A 34 8.64 -0.40 -7.29
C GLU A 34 7.40 -0.94 -6.56
N VAL A 35 7.04 -0.34 -5.43
CA VAL A 35 5.82 -0.70 -4.68
C VAL A 35 4.55 -0.32 -5.46
N ASP A 36 4.54 0.83 -6.13
CA ASP A 36 3.42 1.28 -6.94
C ASP A 36 3.31 0.49 -8.26
N ALA A 37 4.45 0.09 -8.85
CA ALA A 37 4.49 -0.84 -9.98
C ALA A 37 3.90 -2.21 -9.59
N LEU A 38 4.34 -2.78 -8.46
CA LEU A 38 3.81 -4.05 -7.93
C LEU A 38 2.31 -3.97 -7.62
N LYS A 39 1.83 -2.86 -7.05
CA LYS A 39 0.39 -2.62 -6.85
C LYS A 39 -0.37 -2.57 -8.18
N GLY A 40 0.18 -1.92 -9.20
CA GLY A 40 -0.41 -1.90 -10.54
C GLY A 40 -0.54 -3.29 -11.15
N GLU A 41 0.48 -4.13 -11.00
CA GLU A 41 0.44 -5.52 -11.45
C GLU A 41 -0.59 -6.36 -10.69
N LEU A 42 -0.74 -6.14 -9.37
CA LEU A 42 -1.76 -6.81 -8.56
C LEU A 42 -3.18 -6.47 -9.02
N VAL A 43 -3.47 -5.20 -9.33
CA VAL A 43 -4.80 -4.79 -9.82
C VAL A 43 -5.10 -5.49 -11.16
N LYS A 44 -4.12 -5.51 -12.07
CA LYS A 44 -4.26 -6.19 -13.37
C LYS A 44 -4.48 -7.70 -13.22
N LEU A 45 -3.83 -8.32 -12.23
CA LEU A 45 -4.03 -9.74 -11.95
C LEU A 45 -5.41 -10.02 -11.38
N GLN A 46 -5.90 -9.18 -10.46
CA GLN A 46 -7.25 -9.27 -9.91
C GLN A 46 -8.33 -9.14 -10.98
N GLU A 47 -8.20 -8.21 -11.92
CA GLU A 47 -9.14 -8.02 -13.02
C GLU A 47 -9.23 -9.27 -13.92
N ARG A 48 -8.08 -9.90 -14.19
CA ARG A 48 -8.02 -11.16 -14.96
C ARG A 48 -8.65 -12.32 -14.20
N VAL A 49 -8.44 -12.42 -12.89
CA VAL A 49 -9.07 -13.44 -12.06
C VAL A 49 -10.59 -13.26 -12.06
N ALA A 50 -11.09 -12.05 -11.83
CA ALA A 50 -12.53 -11.77 -11.86
C ALA A 50 -13.17 -12.09 -13.23
N THR A 51 -12.46 -11.80 -14.33
CA THR A 51 -12.90 -12.16 -15.67
C THR A 51 -12.96 -13.69 -15.85
N LEU A 52 -11.95 -14.41 -15.40
CA LEU A 52 -11.91 -15.87 -15.47
C LEU A 52 -12.99 -16.50 -14.58
N GLU A 53 -13.23 -15.96 -13.39
CA GLU A 53 -14.32 -16.39 -12.50
C GLU A 53 -15.68 -16.21 -13.18
N THR A 54 -15.89 -15.09 -13.86
CA THR A 54 -17.13 -14.83 -14.61
C THR A 54 -17.31 -15.81 -15.77
N ILE A 55 -16.26 -16.03 -16.58
CA ILE A 55 -16.30 -16.98 -17.70
C ILE A 55 -16.57 -18.41 -17.23
N VAL A 56 -15.92 -18.84 -16.15
CA VAL A 56 -16.11 -20.19 -15.59
C VAL A 56 -17.51 -20.34 -15.03
N THR A 57 -18.04 -19.32 -14.35
CA THR A 57 -19.40 -19.33 -13.80
C THR A 57 -20.45 -19.42 -14.92
N ASP A 58 -20.31 -18.58 -15.96
CA ASP A 58 -21.23 -18.55 -17.10
C ASP A 58 -21.21 -19.87 -17.90
N LYS A 59 -20.01 -20.41 -18.16
CA LYS A 59 -19.88 -21.73 -18.81
C LYS A 59 -20.49 -22.86 -17.97
N SER A 60 -20.32 -22.82 -16.65
CA SER A 60 -20.90 -23.83 -15.75
C SER A 60 -22.43 -23.80 -15.80
N TYR A 61 -23.02 -22.60 -15.84
CA TYR A 61 -24.46 -22.42 -15.97
C TYR A 61 -24.99 -22.92 -17.32
N GLN A 62 -24.31 -22.56 -18.42
CA GLN A 62 -24.63 -23.06 -19.76
C GLN A 62 -24.54 -24.58 -19.89
N LEU A 63 -23.56 -25.20 -19.24
CA LEU A 63 -23.40 -26.67 -19.23
C LEU A 63 -24.53 -27.33 -18.44
N GLY A 64 -24.90 -26.80 -17.27
CA GLY A 64 -26.03 -27.31 -16.48
C GLY A 64 -27.36 -27.23 -17.25
N GLU A 65 -27.62 -26.11 -17.90
CA GLU A 65 -28.85 -25.93 -18.69
C GLU A 65 -28.93 -26.86 -19.91
N GLN A 66 -27.79 -27.17 -20.54
CA GLN A 66 -27.75 -28.14 -21.65
C GLN A 66 -27.97 -29.58 -21.18
N ILE A 67 -27.50 -29.93 -19.97
CA ILE A 67 -27.73 -31.24 -19.37
C ILE A 67 -29.20 -31.40 -18.96
N ASP A 68 -29.82 -30.38 -18.34
CA ASP A 68 -31.23 -30.44 -17.92
C ASP A 68 -32.22 -30.49 -19.10
N ARG A 69 -31.79 -30.07 -20.30
CA ARG A 69 -32.59 -30.11 -21.53
C ARG A 69 -32.45 -31.42 -22.31
N LEU A 70 -31.57 -32.34 -21.90
CA LEU A 70 -31.39 -33.69 -22.47
C LEU A 70 -32.16 -34.72 -21.64
#